data_AF-A0A199VUS5-F1
#
_entry.id   AF-A0A199VUS5-F1
#
_cell.length_a   1.000
_cell.length_b   1.000
_cell.length_c   1.000
_cell.angle_alpha   90.00
_cell.angle_beta   90.00
_cell.angle_gamma   90.00
#
_symmetry.space_group_name_H-M   'P 1'
#
loop_
_entity.id
_entity.type
_entity.pdbx_description
1 polymer ?
#
loop_
_entity_poly.entity_id
_entity_poly.type
_entity_poly.pdbx_seq_one_letter_code
_entity_poly.pdbx_strand_id
1 'polypeptide(L)'
;MGSFTAATSNLLLLAVVIFSLVHLSTGSSRKLSALVEPQPNLLTYHNGQVLRGDIPVSILWYGQFTPTQKSIISDFLLSLTSTTQSSPNPSVSQWWNTIEQLYLSKAGKSGGPTTAHVVLASQVSDEGCSLGKSLTMGQISELAAKAQPKKGGVGLVFTAQDVAVDGFCMSRCGLHGSDPRTGSAYVWVGNSATQCPGQCAWPFHQPTYGPQTPPLTAPNGDVGVDGMVINLASMLAGAVTNPFGDGFFQGPKEAPLEAATACASVYGKGAYPGYAGDLQVDPTTGGSYNANGAHGRKYLLPALFDPSTSTCSTLGTCSFLLIFLVGFVDFCYGSRKLSSLYQPPPTLLAYHKGALLQGEIPISILWYGKFTPAQKSIISDFILSLSSPSSTPITPSVSKWWSNVDNLVQKAGKNKTHITLAHQASDEHCSIGKLLKRTQLLELARRTGSAKAGVALVLTAADVAVEGFCMNSCGSHGAVGSDGAASAAYVWVGNSMAQCPGQCAWPFHQPVYGPQSLPLVAPNGDVGADGMVINLAGLLAGAITNPFGSGYFVGDALAPVEVAAVCAGVYGKGAYPGYAGELPVDSATGGSYNVEGVNGRKFLVPAMFDPLTSTCSPVV
;
A
#
# COMPACT_ATOMS: atom_id res chain seq x y z
N MET A 1 -23.91 -67.45 19.57
CA MET A 1 -22.72 -66.87 18.91
C MET A 1 -22.87 -65.35 18.81
N GLY A 2 -22.86 -64.64 19.95
CA GLY A 2 -23.14 -63.20 20.00
C GLY A 2 -22.27 -62.42 20.98
N SER A 3 -21.16 -63.00 21.46
CA SER A 3 -20.36 -62.43 22.55
C SER A 3 -18.87 -62.23 22.19
N PHE A 4 -18.45 -62.58 20.97
CA PHE A 4 -17.06 -62.43 20.51
C PHE A 4 -16.80 -61.21 19.62
N THR A 5 -17.85 -60.50 19.15
CA THR A 5 -17.71 -59.34 18.26
C THR A 5 -17.69 -57.99 18.98
N ALA A 6 -18.20 -57.91 20.21
CA ALA A 6 -18.17 -56.67 21.01
C ALA A 6 -16.81 -56.43 21.70
N ALA A 7 -16.09 -57.50 22.06
CA ALA A 7 -14.80 -57.40 22.75
C ALA A 7 -13.67 -56.87 21.84
N THR A 8 -13.70 -57.18 20.54
CA THR A 8 -12.69 -56.75 19.57
C THR A 8 -12.87 -55.27 19.17
N SER A 9 -14.10 -54.77 19.14
CA SER A 9 -14.39 -53.36 18.83
C SER A 9 -13.97 -52.41 19.95
N ASN A 10 -14.10 -52.82 21.21
CA ASN A 10 -13.69 -52.02 22.36
C ASN A 10 -12.15 -51.98 22.53
N LEU A 11 -11.44 -53.03 22.13
CA LEU A 11 -9.97 -53.07 22.16
C LEU A 11 -9.34 -52.14 21.13
N LEU A 12 -9.96 -52.03 19.94
CA LEU A 12 -9.51 -51.11 18.89
C LEU A 12 -9.73 -49.64 19.27
N LEU A 13 -10.87 -49.32 19.89
CA LEU A 13 -11.16 -47.97 20.36
C LEU A 13 -10.18 -47.52 21.46
N LEU A 14 -9.85 -48.43 22.39
CA LEU A 14 -8.91 -48.14 23.48
C LEU A 14 -7.49 -47.91 22.94
N ALA A 15 -7.05 -48.68 21.93
CA ALA A 15 -5.74 -48.50 21.30
C ALA A 15 -5.61 -47.16 20.56
N VAL A 16 -6.67 -46.68 19.90
CA VAL A 16 -6.71 -45.37 19.22
C VAL A 16 -6.67 -44.22 20.22
N VAL A 17 -7.38 -44.34 21.36
CA VAL A 17 -7.36 -43.32 22.42
C VAL A 17 -5.99 -43.25 23.11
N ILE A 18 -5.32 -44.38 23.34
CA ILE A 18 -3.98 -44.41 23.96
C ILE A 18 -2.93 -43.83 23.01
N PHE A 19 -2.98 -44.12 21.70
CA PHE A 19 -2.07 -43.50 20.72
C PHE A 19 -2.27 -41.98 20.58
N SER A 20 -3.49 -41.50 20.80
CA SER A 20 -3.81 -40.07 20.76
C SER A 20 -3.28 -39.31 21.99
N LEU A 21 -3.14 -39.97 23.13
CA LEU A 21 -2.66 -39.36 24.39
C LEU A 21 -1.13 -39.31 24.52
N VAL A 22 -0.39 -40.13 23.76
CA VAL A 22 1.09 -40.15 23.77
C VAL A 22 1.70 -39.02 22.91
N HIS A 23 0.92 -38.37 22.05
CA HIS A 23 1.36 -37.18 21.31
C HIS A 23 1.23 -35.86 22.08
N LEU A 24 0.67 -35.86 23.30
CA LEU A 24 0.49 -34.66 24.14
C LEU A 24 1.58 -34.45 25.20
N SER A 25 2.60 -35.31 25.26
CA SER A 25 3.57 -35.31 26.37
C SER A 25 5.04 -35.43 25.93
N THR A 26 5.47 -34.65 24.93
CA THR A 26 6.88 -34.23 24.82
C THR A 26 6.96 -32.81 24.26
N GLY A 27 7.46 -31.85 25.07
CA GLY A 27 7.69 -30.48 24.61
C GLY A 27 7.43 -29.35 25.61
N SER A 28 7.62 -29.56 26.92
CA SER A 28 7.66 -28.43 27.87
C SER A 28 9.04 -27.76 27.79
N SER A 29 9.21 -26.83 26.84
CA SER A 29 10.29 -25.85 26.86
C SER A 29 9.75 -24.54 27.42
N ARG A 30 10.37 -24.07 28.50
CA ARG A 30 10.04 -22.84 29.22
C ARG A 30 9.96 -21.65 28.25
N LYS A 31 8.74 -21.15 27.96
CA LYS A 31 8.54 -19.84 27.36
C LYS A 31 8.73 -18.77 28.44
N LEU A 32 9.94 -18.22 28.52
CA LEU A 32 10.16 -16.89 29.09
C LEU A 32 10.45 -15.95 27.92
N SER A 33 9.38 -15.46 27.31
CA SER A 33 9.42 -14.30 26.43
C SER A 33 8.12 -13.59 26.71
N ALA A 34 8.19 -12.51 27.47
CA ALA A 34 7.08 -11.59 27.58
C ALA A 34 6.74 -11.16 26.15
N LEU A 35 5.66 -11.71 25.61
CA LEU A 35 4.93 -11.12 24.51
C LEU A 35 4.64 -9.70 24.97
N VAL A 36 5.34 -8.72 24.40
CA VAL A 36 4.74 -7.40 24.28
C VAL A 36 3.46 -7.66 23.50
N GLU A 37 2.32 -7.66 24.20
CA GLU A 37 1.02 -7.64 23.54
C GLU A 37 1.07 -6.47 22.55
N PRO A 38 0.97 -6.71 21.24
CA PRO A 38 0.77 -5.64 20.30
C PRO A 38 -0.53 -4.97 20.75
N GLN A 39 -0.48 -3.69 21.13
CA GLN A 39 -1.72 -2.96 21.29
C GLN A 39 -2.49 -3.10 19.97
N PRO A 40 -3.73 -3.61 20.00
CA PRO A 40 -4.52 -3.69 18.80
C PRO A 40 -4.83 -2.25 18.42
N ASN A 41 -4.08 -1.73 17.45
CA ASN A 41 -4.43 -0.49 16.77
C ASN A 41 -5.74 -0.78 16.03
N LEU A 42 -6.86 -0.65 16.74
CA LEU A 42 -8.21 -0.85 16.24
C LEU A 42 -8.71 0.47 15.68
N LEU A 43 -9.48 0.41 14.60
CA LEU A 43 -10.28 1.53 14.14
C LEU A 43 -11.37 1.81 15.20
N THR A 44 -11.21 2.91 15.94
CA THR A 44 -12.07 3.28 17.06
C THR A 44 -12.89 4.53 16.76
N TYR A 45 -13.96 4.71 17.52
CA TYR A 45 -14.77 5.93 17.49
C TYR A 45 -14.22 6.95 18.49
N HIS A 46 -13.92 8.16 18.02
CA HIS A 46 -13.32 9.23 18.81
C HIS A 46 -14.33 10.28 19.27
N ASN A 47 -15.61 9.90 19.32
CA ASN A 47 -16.75 10.72 19.78
C ASN A 47 -17.04 11.99 18.97
N GLY A 48 -16.44 12.13 17.80
CA GLY A 48 -16.70 13.23 16.88
C GLY A 48 -17.95 13.01 16.04
N GLN A 49 -18.20 13.95 15.13
CA GLN A 49 -19.43 13.94 14.34
C GLN A 49 -19.33 12.93 13.19
N VAL A 50 -20.45 12.27 12.90
CA VAL A 50 -20.67 11.44 11.69
C VAL A 50 -21.82 12.04 10.87
N LEU A 51 -21.86 11.76 9.57
CA LEU A 51 -22.98 12.14 8.70
C LEU A 51 -24.08 11.06 8.78
N ARG A 52 -25.33 11.49 8.95
CA ARG A 52 -26.52 10.63 9.11
C ARG A 52 -27.79 11.37 8.73
N GLY A 53 -28.89 10.65 8.53
CA GLY A 53 -30.13 11.15 7.94
C GLY A 53 -29.96 11.40 6.45
N ASP A 54 -30.69 12.37 5.91
CA ASP A 54 -30.51 12.80 4.52
C ASP A 54 -29.19 13.57 4.35
N ILE A 55 -28.30 13.05 3.51
CA ILE A 55 -26.99 13.62 3.18
C ILE A 55 -27.07 14.21 1.77
N PRO A 56 -27.28 15.52 1.62
CA PRO A 56 -27.31 16.16 0.32
C PRO A 56 -25.92 16.18 -0.31
N VAL A 57 -25.82 15.66 -1.53
CA VAL A 57 -24.58 15.56 -2.30
C VAL A 57 -24.63 16.50 -3.50
N SER A 58 -23.65 17.37 -3.64
CA SER A 58 -23.56 18.32 -4.76
C SER A 58 -22.28 18.07 -5.54
N ILE A 59 -22.35 17.97 -6.87
CA ILE A 59 -21.21 17.57 -7.72
C ILE A 59 -20.66 18.76 -8.49
N LEU A 60 -19.33 18.88 -8.54
CA LEU A 60 -18.60 19.69 -9.50
C LEU A 60 -17.74 18.80 -10.40
N TRP A 61 -18.00 18.88 -11.71
CA TRP A 61 -17.19 18.27 -12.77
C TRP A 61 -16.16 19.29 -13.26
N TYR A 62 -14.87 19.06 -12.99
CA TYR A 62 -13.79 19.95 -13.38
C TYR A 62 -13.01 19.39 -14.57
N GLY A 63 -13.09 20.06 -15.71
CA GLY A 63 -12.60 19.59 -17.00
C GLY A 63 -13.63 18.80 -17.79
N GLN A 64 -13.19 18.15 -18.86
CA GLN A 64 -14.08 17.48 -19.81
C GLN A 64 -14.41 16.06 -19.37
N PHE A 65 -15.71 15.81 -19.16
CA PHE A 65 -16.27 14.48 -18.91
C PHE A 65 -17.37 14.21 -19.94
N THR A 66 -17.38 13.02 -20.52
CA THR A 66 -18.45 12.63 -21.43
C THR A 66 -19.77 12.41 -20.67
N PRO A 67 -20.94 12.51 -21.33
CA PRO A 67 -22.22 12.18 -20.70
C PRO A 67 -22.24 10.77 -20.10
N THR A 68 -21.60 9.80 -20.77
CA THR A 68 -21.47 8.42 -20.27
C THR A 68 -20.66 8.36 -18.99
N GLN A 69 -19.52 9.06 -18.91
CA GLN A 69 -18.70 9.13 -17.70
C GLN A 69 -19.46 9.74 -16.52
N LYS A 70 -20.15 10.86 -16.75
CA LYS A 70 -21.01 11.50 -15.74
C LYS A 70 -22.14 10.57 -15.27
N SER A 71 -22.75 9.80 -16.19
CA SER A 71 -23.83 8.86 -15.87
C SER A 71 -23.36 7.69 -15.00
N ILE A 72 -22.18 7.11 -15.24
CA ILE A 72 -21.66 5.98 -14.44
C ILE A 72 -21.54 6.38 -12.96
N ILE A 73 -20.97 7.56 -12.69
CA ILE A 73 -20.81 8.05 -11.32
C ILE A 73 -22.16 8.49 -10.72
N SER A 74 -23.02 9.15 -11.49
CA SER A 74 -24.35 9.57 -11.00
C SER A 74 -25.22 8.35 -10.65
N ASP A 75 -25.21 7.32 -11.50
CA ASP A 75 -25.91 6.06 -11.26
C ASP A 75 -25.36 5.35 -10.03
N PHE A 76 -24.03 5.34 -9.81
CA PHE A 76 -23.44 4.81 -8.59
C PHE A 76 -24.00 5.51 -7.33
N LEU A 77 -24.03 6.86 -7.32
CA LEU A 77 -24.56 7.63 -6.20
C LEU A 77 -26.06 7.35 -5.95
N LEU A 78 -26.85 7.22 -7.02
CA LEU A 78 -28.26 6.83 -6.93
C LEU A 78 -28.44 5.38 -6.43
N SER A 79 -27.42 4.54 -6.58
CA SER A 79 -27.45 3.14 -6.14
C SER A 79 -27.20 2.96 -4.65
N LEU A 80 -26.56 3.92 -3.98
CA LEU A 80 -26.19 3.85 -2.56
C LEU A 80 -27.43 3.71 -1.65
N THR A 81 -28.51 4.38 -2.02
CA THR A 81 -29.74 4.46 -1.21
C THR A 81 -30.98 3.98 -1.93
N SER A 82 -30.80 3.29 -3.07
CA SER A 82 -31.92 2.78 -3.83
C SER A 82 -32.75 1.79 -3.01
N THR A 83 -34.04 2.09 -2.88
CA THR A 83 -35.05 1.25 -2.22
C THR A 83 -35.73 0.27 -3.17
N THR A 84 -35.42 0.34 -4.47
CA THR A 84 -36.03 -0.56 -5.45
C THR A 84 -35.43 -1.96 -5.35
N GLN A 85 -36.23 -2.94 -4.94
CA GLN A 85 -35.91 -4.37 -4.84
C GLN A 85 -35.50 -5.04 -6.17
N SER A 86 -35.30 -4.29 -7.26
CA SER A 86 -35.06 -4.81 -8.61
C SER A 86 -33.60 -5.15 -8.91
N SER A 87 -32.64 -4.67 -8.11
CA SER A 87 -31.22 -4.98 -8.34
C SER A 87 -30.86 -6.33 -7.72
N PRO A 88 -30.25 -7.27 -8.49
CA PRO A 88 -29.80 -8.55 -7.95
C PRO A 88 -28.79 -8.37 -6.82
N ASN A 89 -28.80 -9.28 -5.86
CA ASN A 89 -27.78 -9.32 -4.81
C ASN A 89 -26.48 -9.96 -5.34
N PRO A 90 -25.30 -9.50 -4.89
CA PRO A 90 -25.06 -8.36 -3.99
C PRO A 90 -25.29 -7.00 -4.67
N SER A 91 -25.75 -5.98 -3.92
CA SER A 91 -26.05 -4.64 -4.45
C SER A 91 -25.19 -3.52 -3.82
N VAL A 92 -25.12 -2.37 -4.50
CA VAL A 92 -24.46 -1.16 -3.97
C VAL A 92 -25.15 -0.66 -2.69
N SER A 93 -26.48 -0.73 -2.61
CA SER A 93 -27.22 -0.34 -1.41
C SER A 93 -26.96 -1.28 -0.23
N GLN A 94 -26.77 -2.58 -0.48
CA GLN A 94 -26.36 -3.52 0.56
C GLN A 94 -24.97 -3.19 1.11
N TRP A 95 -24.04 -2.85 0.23
CA TRP A 95 -22.71 -2.39 0.64
C TRP A 95 -22.81 -1.14 1.51
N TRP A 96 -23.56 -0.14 1.06
CA TRP A 96 -23.75 1.11 1.77
C TRP A 96 -24.36 0.89 3.16
N ASN A 97 -25.36 0.02 3.27
CA ASN A 97 -25.98 -0.34 4.55
C ASN A 97 -24.99 -0.96 5.56
N THR A 98 -23.89 -1.57 5.12
CA THR A 98 -22.87 -2.07 6.05
C THR A 98 -22.18 -0.95 6.82
N ILE A 99 -22.11 0.28 6.28
CA ILE A 99 -21.59 1.46 7.00
C ILE A 99 -22.48 1.78 8.20
N GLU A 100 -23.80 1.69 8.03
CA GLU A 100 -24.76 1.88 9.11
C GLU A 100 -24.55 0.85 10.22
N GLN A 101 -24.41 -0.42 9.85
CA GLN A 101 -24.25 -1.52 10.80
C GLN A 101 -22.90 -1.47 11.54
N LEU A 102 -21.80 -1.24 10.82
CA LEU A 102 -20.46 -1.31 11.39
C LEU A 102 -20.09 -0.05 12.18
N TYR A 103 -20.57 1.12 11.78
CA TYR A 103 -20.13 2.41 12.31
C TYR A 103 -21.26 3.28 12.87
N LEU A 104 -22.26 3.66 12.05
CA LEU A 104 -23.22 4.71 12.47
C LEU A 104 -24.11 4.26 13.63
N SER A 105 -24.44 2.98 13.72
CA SER A 105 -25.17 2.38 14.86
C SER A 105 -24.42 2.51 16.19
N LYS A 106 -23.09 2.70 16.14
CA LYS A 106 -22.19 2.81 17.29
C LYS A 106 -21.81 4.28 17.60
N ALA A 107 -22.29 5.24 16.80
CA ALA A 107 -21.92 6.65 16.90
C ALA A 107 -22.96 7.49 17.69
N GLY A 108 -22.56 7.98 18.86
CA GLY A 108 -23.33 8.96 19.66
C GLY A 108 -24.34 8.38 20.65
N LYS A 109 -24.98 9.27 21.44
CA LYS A 109 -26.02 8.89 22.42
C LYS A 109 -27.33 8.56 21.71
N SER A 110 -27.96 7.46 22.13
CA SER A 110 -29.21 6.89 21.59
C SER A 110 -30.28 7.95 21.32
N GLY A 111 -30.69 8.13 20.06
CA GLY A 111 -31.85 9.00 19.72
C GLY A 111 -31.84 9.69 18.34
N GLY A 112 -30.77 9.63 17.55
CA GLY A 112 -30.73 10.15 16.17
C GLY A 112 -30.91 9.06 15.10
N PRO A 113 -31.19 9.42 13.83
CA PRO A 113 -31.21 8.45 12.72
C PRO A 113 -29.88 7.68 12.65
N THR A 114 -29.94 6.36 12.53
CA THR A 114 -28.75 5.52 12.33
C THR A 114 -28.43 5.32 10.86
N THR A 115 -29.29 5.82 9.97
CA THR A 115 -29.17 5.65 8.53
C THR A 115 -28.41 6.79 7.88
N ALA A 116 -27.76 6.52 6.75
CA ALA A 116 -27.10 7.52 5.92
C ALA A 116 -27.73 7.53 4.53
N HIS A 117 -28.70 8.42 4.31
CA HIS A 117 -29.44 8.49 3.07
C HIS A 117 -28.84 9.55 2.12
N VAL A 118 -27.97 9.14 1.20
CA VAL A 118 -27.43 9.99 0.12
C VAL A 118 -28.55 10.49 -0.81
N VAL A 119 -28.59 11.82 -0.98
CA VAL A 119 -29.53 12.51 -1.88
C VAL A 119 -28.75 13.40 -2.84
N LEU A 120 -28.78 13.09 -4.14
CA LEU A 120 -28.14 13.91 -5.16
C LEU A 120 -28.90 15.24 -5.33
N ALA A 121 -28.28 16.35 -4.94
CA ALA A 121 -28.91 17.66 -4.84
C ALA A 121 -28.70 18.54 -6.07
N SER A 122 -27.46 18.65 -6.56
CA SER A 122 -27.11 19.48 -7.71
C SER A 122 -25.86 18.97 -8.41
N GLN A 123 -25.67 19.37 -9.66
CA GLN A 123 -24.44 19.15 -10.41
C GLN A 123 -24.09 20.41 -11.20
N VAL A 124 -22.81 20.77 -11.21
CA VAL A 124 -22.24 21.87 -11.99
C VAL A 124 -21.02 21.38 -12.76
N SER A 125 -20.73 22.00 -13.90
CA SER A 125 -19.55 21.66 -14.72
C SER A 125 -18.71 22.90 -14.97
N ASP A 126 -17.40 22.75 -14.83
CA ASP A 126 -16.36 23.72 -15.16
C ASP A 126 -15.44 23.10 -16.23
N GLU A 127 -15.96 22.99 -17.45
CA GLU A 127 -15.25 22.32 -18.56
C GLU A 127 -14.05 23.13 -19.05
N GLY A 128 -14.04 24.45 -18.80
CA GLY A 128 -12.95 25.35 -19.16
C GLY A 128 -11.76 25.29 -18.20
N CYS A 129 -11.87 24.52 -17.11
CA CYS A 129 -10.89 24.47 -16.03
C CYS A 129 -10.54 25.88 -15.53
N SER A 130 -11.49 26.57 -14.88
CA SER A 130 -11.35 27.99 -14.49
C SER A 130 -10.13 28.34 -13.64
N LEU A 131 -9.52 27.37 -12.96
CA LEU A 131 -8.31 27.50 -12.14
C LEU A 131 -7.04 26.91 -12.82
N GLY A 132 -7.13 26.55 -14.10
CA GLY A 132 -6.10 25.85 -14.85
C GLY A 132 -6.14 24.32 -14.70
N LYS A 133 -5.30 23.60 -15.45
CA LYS A 133 -5.21 22.12 -15.42
C LYS A 133 -4.19 21.59 -14.42
N SER A 134 -3.62 22.44 -13.58
CA SER A 134 -2.69 22.07 -12.51
C SER A 134 -3.20 22.68 -11.22
N LEU A 135 -3.66 21.83 -10.30
CA LEU A 135 -4.35 22.24 -9.08
C LEU A 135 -3.55 21.87 -7.83
N THR A 136 -3.54 22.80 -6.87
CA THR A 136 -3.11 22.55 -5.49
C THR A 136 -4.25 21.98 -4.65
N MET A 137 -3.94 21.36 -3.51
CA MET A 137 -4.97 20.91 -2.55
C MET A 137 -5.87 22.06 -2.05
N GLY A 138 -5.34 23.27 -1.91
CA GLY A 138 -6.13 24.45 -1.55
C GLY A 138 -7.19 24.80 -2.59
N GLN A 139 -6.86 24.65 -3.88
CA GLN A 139 -7.81 24.88 -4.97
C GLN A 139 -8.87 23.77 -5.06
N ILE A 140 -8.57 22.54 -4.65
CA ILE A 140 -9.60 21.48 -4.53
C ILE A 140 -10.67 21.88 -3.50
N SER A 141 -10.27 22.43 -2.35
CA SER A 141 -11.22 22.96 -1.36
C SER A 141 -12.05 24.13 -1.92
N GLU A 142 -11.45 25.00 -2.75
CA GLU A 142 -12.18 26.08 -3.42
C GLU A 142 -13.22 25.53 -4.41
N LEU A 143 -12.87 24.51 -5.20
CA LEU A 143 -13.78 23.83 -6.12
C LEU A 143 -14.91 23.13 -5.36
N ALA A 144 -14.61 22.49 -4.23
CA ALA A 144 -15.62 21.87 -3.37
C ALA A 144 -16.63 22.91 -2.86
N ALA A 145 -16.17 24.10 -2.49
CA ALA A 145 -17.07 25.20 -2.12
C ALA A 145 -17.91 25.71 -3.31
N LYS A 146 -17.37 25.72 -4.53
CA LYS A 146 -18.11 26.06 -5.76
C LYS A 146 -19.21 25.04 -6.11
N ALA A 147 -19.11 23.80 -5.63
CA ALA A 147 -20.22 22.84 -5.72
C ALA A 147 -21.44 23.23 -4.86
N GLN A 148 -21.30 24.24 -3.97
CA GLN A 148 -22.34 24.75 -3.08
C GLN A 148 -23.04 23.66 -2.24
N PRO A 149 -22.28 22.83 -1.49
CA PRO A 149 -22.89 21.80 -0.65
C PRO A 149 -23.77 22.44 0.43
N LYS A 150 -24.92 21.82 0.69
CA LYS A 150 -25.78 22.21 1.82
C LYS A 150 -25.09 21.89 3.15
N LYS A 151 -25.46 22.60 4.22
CA LYS A 151 -24.99 22.30 5.58
C LYS A 151 -25.28 20.84 5.95
N GLY A 152 -24.27 20.13 6.48
CA GLY A 152 -24.37 18.69 6.77
C GLY A 152 -24.32 17.79 5.53
N GLY A 153 -24.10 18.35 4.34
CA GLY A 153 -23.93 17.64 3.08
C GLY A 153 -22.47 17.44 2.68
N VAL A 154 -22.29 16.88 1.47
CA VAL A 154 -20.99 16.60 0.87
C VAL A 154 -20.87 17.27 -0.50
N GLY A 155 -19.81 18.05 -0.72
CA GLY A 155 -19.40 18.52 -2.04
C GLY A 155 -18.47 17.51 -2.72
N LEU A 156 -18.85 16.97 -3.88
CA LEU A 156 -17.99 16.09 -4.67
C LEU A 156 -17.29 16.89 -5.76
N VAL A 157 -15.97 16.72 -5.88
CA VAL A 157 -15.17 17.29 -6.97
C VAL A 157 -14.56 16.15 -7.77
N PHE A 158 -14.86 16.11 -9.06
CA PHE A 158 -14.26 15.15 -9.99
C PHE A 158 -13.37 15.90 -10.98
N THR A 159 -12.09 15.54 -11.05
CA THR A 159 -11.15 16.13 -12.02
C THR A 159 -10.96 15.21 -13.21
N ALA A 160 -11.03 15.77 -14.42
CA ALA A 160 -10.86 15.04 -15.67
C ALA A 160 -9.46 14.44 -15.81
N GLN A 161 -9.31 13.49 -16.74
CA GLN A 161 -8.10 12.68 -16.88
C GLN A 161 -6.84 13.48 -17.21
N ASP A 162 -6.99 14.67 -17.78
CA ASP A 162 -5.92 15.59 -18.19
C ASP A 162 -5.68 16.74 -17.19
N VAL A 163 -6.27 16.67 -16.00
CA VAL A 163 -6.06 17.63 -14.91
C VAL A 163 -5.07 17.03 -13.90
N ALA A 164 -3.93 17.69 -13.73
CA ALA A 164 -2.94 17.37 -12.72
C ALA A 164 -3.35 17.97 -11.37
N VAL A 165 -3.26 17.18 -10.31
CA VAL A 165 -3.56 17.63 -8.95
C VAL A 165 -2.42 17.20 -8.03
N ASP A 166 -2.00 18.09 -7.13
CA ASP A 166 -0.91 17.82 -6.19
C ASP A 166 -1.10 16.50 -5.41
N GLY A 167 -0.07 15.64 -5.44
CA GLY A 167 -0.08 14.32 -4.80
C GLY A 167 -0.95 13.24 -5.45
N PHE A 168 -1.75 13.56 -6.48
CA PHE A 168 -2.46 12.57 -7.30
C PHE A 168 -1.47 11.60 -7.94
N CYS A 169 -1.82 10.31 -8.05
CA CYS A 169 -0.95 9.29 -8.64
C CYS A 169 0.39 9.05 -7.95
N MET A 170 0.62 9.62 -6.77
CA MET A 170 1.83 9.41 -5.99
C MET A 170 1.46 8.90 -4.59
N SER A 171 0.64 9.68 -3.90
CA SER A 171 0.23 9.41 -2.51
C SER A 171 -1.25 9.05 -2.38
N ARG A 172 -2.07 9.40 -3.38
CA ARG A 172 -3.52 9.31 -3.30
C ARG A 172 -4.19 9.30 -4.67
N CYS A 173 -5.39 8.74 -4.69
CA CYS A 173 -6.30 8.74 -5.84
C CYS A 173 -7.54 9.64 -5.62
N GLY A 174 -7.69 10.10 -4.38
CA GLY A 174 -8.73 11.00 -3.91
C GLY A 174 -8.48 11.37 -2.45
N LEU A 175 -9.35 12.20 -1.90
CA LEU A 175 -9.36 12.54 -0.48
C LEU A 175 -10.77 12.95 -0.06
N HIS A 176 -11.03 12.94 1.25
CA HIS A 176 -12.13 13.71 1.82
C HIS A 176 -11.61 14.73 2.82
N GLY A 177 -12.41 15.75 3.08
CA GLY A 177 -12.11 16.81 4.04
C GLY A 177 -13.39 17.57 4.41
N SER A 178 -13.24 18.69 5.09
CA SER A 178 -14.38 19.53 5.50
C SER A 178 -14.08 21.02 5.43
N ASP A 179 -15.14 21.81 5.31
CA ASP A 179 -15.11 23.26 5.54
C ASP A 179 -15.85 23.57 6.85
N PRO A 180 -15.11 23.93 7.93
CA PRO A 180 -15.72 24.26 9.22
C PRO A 180 -16.69 25.45 9.16
N ARG A 181 -16.54 26.36 8.19
CA ARG A 181 -17.39 27.56 8.08
C ARG A 181 -18.80 27.23 7.64
N THR A 182 -18.94 26.25 6.74
CA THR A 182 -20.22 25.79 6.21
C THR A 182 -20.74 24.56 6.96
N GLY A 183 -19.87 23.87 7.72
CA GLY A 183 -20.18 22.61 8.37
C GLY A 183 -20.51 21.52 7.35
N SER A 184 -19.87 21.56 6.18
CA SER A 184 -20.00 20.57 5.12
C SER A 184 -18.71 19.78 4.95
N ALA A 185 -18.84 18.52 4.56
CA ALA A 185 -17.72 17.71 4.10
C ALA A 185 -17.53 17.88 2.59
N TYR A 186 -16.39 17.43 2.07
CA TYR A 186 -16.16 17.31 0.65
C TYR A 186 -15.31 16.08 0.33
N VAL A 187 -15.45 15.59 -0.89
CA VAL A 187 -14.64 14.50 -1.46
C VAL A 187 -14.09 14.97 -2.80
N TRP A 188 -12.83 14.68 -3.06
CA TRP A 188 -12.25 14.80 -4.39
C TRP A 188 -11.76 13.44 -4.89
N VAL A 189 -11.99 13.15 -6.16
CA VAL A 189 -11.45 11.98 -6.87
C VAL A 189 -10.98 12.40 -8.26
N GLY A 190 -9.77 12.00 -8.62
CA GLY A 190 -9.21 12.24 -9.95
C GLY A 190 -9.40 11.08 -10.92
N ASN A 191 -9.64 11.38 -12.20
CA ASN A 191 -9.62 10.38 -13.25
C ASN A 191 -8.16 9.99 -13.59
N SER A 192 -7.80 8.74 -13.34
CA SER A 192 -6.42 8.27 -13.47
C SER A 192 -6.07 7.73 -14.85
N ALA A 193 -7.01 7.67 -15.79
CA ALA A 193 -6.89 6.97 -17.07
C ALA A 193 -5.59 7.27 -17.85
N THR A 194 -5.10 8.52 -17.80
CA THR A 194 -3.90 8.92 -18.55
C THR A 194 -2.66 9.15 -17.67
N GLN A 195 -2.81 9.23 -16.35
CA GLN A 195 -1.74 9.61 -15.43
C GLN A 195 -1.18 8.41 -14.66
N CYS A 196 -2.06 7.55 -14.12
CA CYS A 196 -1.65 6.40 -13.30
C CYS A 196 -2.73 5.31 -13.21
N PRO A 197 -3.22 4.79 -14.35
CA PRO A 197 -4.32 3.83 -14.32
C PRO A 197 -3.95 2.55 -13.54
N GLY A 198 -2.68 2.13 -13.57
CA GLY A 198 -2.18 0.99 -12.78
C GLY A 198 -2.19 1.17 -11.26
N GLN A 199 -2.34 2.39 -10.75
CA GLN A 199 -2.43 2.64 -9.30
C GLN A 199 -3.87 2.93 -8.88
N CYS A 200 -4.49 3.90 -9.54
CA CYS A 200 -5.78 4.43 -9.11
C CYS A 200 -6.99 3.82 -9.82
N ALA A 201 -6.77 3.02 -10.86
CA ALA A 201 -7.80 2.20 -11.51
C ALA A 201 -7.50 0.70 -11.41
N TRP A 202 -6.55 0.29 -10.56
CA TRP A 202 -6.40 -1.13 -10.21
C TRP A 202 -7.72 -1.63 -9.56
N PRO A 203 -8.24 -2.81 -9.94
CA PRO A 203 -7.61 -3.87 -10.72
C PRO A 203 -7.91 -3.85 -12.25
N PHE A 204 -8.47 -2.77 -12.78
CA PHE A 204 -8.87 -2.67 -14.19
C PHE A 204 -7.74 -2.25 -15.14
N HIS A 205 -6.57 -1.95 -14.59
CA HIS A 205 -5.36 -1.72 -15.34
C HIS A 205 -4.20 -2.47 -14.70
N GLN A 206 -3.19 -2.78 -15.50
CA GLN A 206 -2.00 -3.48 -15.03
C GLN A 206 -1.32 -2.64 -13.95
N PRO A 207 -1.07 -3.20 -12.76
CA PRO A 207 -0.50 -2.44 -11.68
C PRO A 207 0.94 -2.04 -11.98
N THR A 208 1.30 -0.84 -11.57
CA THR A 208 2.64 -0.26 -11.75
C THR A 208 3.72 -1.09 -11.03
N TYR A 209 3.35 -1.77 -9.93
CA TYR A 209 4.22 -2.63 -9.12
C TYR A 209 3.43 -3.81 -8.55
N GLY A 210 4.12 -4.87 -8.10
CA GLY A 210 3.49 -6.08 -7.55
C GLY A 210 3.10 -7.11 -8.63
N PRO A 211 2.24 -8.09 -8.32
CA PRO A 211 1.85 -9.14 -9.26
C PRO A 211 1.32 -8.59 -10.58
N GLN A 212 1.95 -9.01 -11.67
CA GLN A 212 1.61 -8.61 -13.03
C GLN A 212 0.51 -9.54 -13.58
N THR A 213 -0.52 -9.78 -12.78
CA THR A 213 -1.70 -10.53 -13.22
C THR A 213 -2.42 -9.72 -14.31
N PRO A 214 -3.02 -10.39 -15.31
CA PRO A 214 -3.82 -9.69 -16.32
C PRO A 214 -4.88 -8.80 -15.66
N PRO A 215 -5.06 -7.55 -16.14
CA PRO A 215 -6.07 -6.66 -15.59
C PRO A 215 -7.46 -7.25 -15.71
N LEU A 216 -8.32 -6.94 -14.73
CA LEU A 216 -9.73 -7.27 -14.81
C LEU A 216 -10.42 -6.35 -15.82
N THR A 217 -11.48 -6.84 -16.44
CA THR A 217 -12.30 -6.01 -17.32
C THR A 217 -13.12 -5.03 -16.49
N ALA A 218 -13.06 -3.75 -16.82
CA ALA A 218 -13.82 -2.70 -16.17
C ALA A 218 -15.34 -2.92 -16.37
N PRO A 219 -16.17 -2.95 -15.30
CA PRO A 219 -17.56 -3.37 -15.39
C PRO A 219 -18.46 -2.43 -16.18
N ASN A 220 -18.09 -1.16 -16.36
CA ASN A 220 -18.81 -0.19 -17.18
C ASN A 220 -18.07 0.20 -18.47
N GLY A 221 -16.96 -0.48 -18.77
CA GLY A 221 -16.19 -0.29 -20.00
C GLY A 221 -15.31 0.97 -20.02
N ASP A 222 -15.18 1.71 -18.91
CA ASP A 222 -14.31 2.87 -18.78
C ASP A 222 -13.37 2.66 -17.58
N VAL A 223 -12.13 2.25 -17.85
CA VAL A 223 -11.10 1.97 -16.82
C VAL A 223 -10.92 3.15 -15.86
N GLY A 224 -10.88 4.38 -16.39
CA GLY A 224 -10.68 5.58 -15.59
C GLY A 224 -11.82 5.81 -14.62
N VAL A 225 -13.06 5.79 -15.13
CA VAL A 225 -14.26 6.06 -14.34
C VAL A 225 -14.62 4.92 -13.40
N ASP A 226 -14.44 3.67 -13.82
CA ASP A 226 -14.60 2.50 -12.94
C ASP A 226 -13.58 2.55 -11.78
N GLY A 227 -12.34 2.99 -12.05
CA GLY A 227 -11.36 3.33 -11.01
C GLY A 227 -11.81 4.49 -10.11
N MET A 228 -12.39 5.55 -10.68
CA MET A 228 -12.94 6.65 -9.89
C MET A 228 -14.05 6.18 -8.95
N VAL A 229 -14.90 5.24 -9.34
CA VAL A 229 -15.95 4.70 -8.47
C VAL A 229 -15.38 3.98 -7.25
N ILE A 230 -14.32 3.17 -7.42
CA ILE A 230 -13.62 2.51 -6.31
C ILE A 230 -13.16 3.57 -5.28
N ASN A 231 -12.49 4.62 -5.77
CA ASN A 231 -11.94 5.68 -4.94
C ASN A 231 -13.04 6.53 -4.29
N LEU A 232 -14.10 6.85 -5.04
CA LEU A 232 -15.27 7.57 -4.53
C LEU A 232 -15.96 6.79 -3.42
N ALA A 233 -16.17 5.48 -3.58
CA ALA A 233 -16.74 4.63 -2.55
C ALA A 233 -15.90 4.68 -1.27
N SER A 234 -14.58 4.53 -1.40
CA SER A 234 -13.66 4.60 -0.25
C SER A 234 -13.70 5.97 0.44
N MET A 235 -13.63 7.06 -0.31
CA MET A 235 -13.57 8.41 0.25
C MET A 235 -14.92 8.86 0.83
N LEU A 236 -16.04 8.46 0.20
CA LEU A 236 -17.37 8.79 0.70
C LEU A 236 -17.70 8.01 1.98
N ALA A 237 -17.24 6.76 2.11
CA ALA A 237 -17.32 6.03 3.37
C ALA A 237 -16.56 6.77 4.49
N GLY A 238 -15.32 7.20 4.21
CA GLY A 238 -14.53 8.03 5.13
C GLY A 238 -15.23 9.34 5.49
N ALA A 239 -15.75 10.08 4.51
CA ALA A 239 -16.47 11.33 4.71
C ALA A 239 -17.74 11.17 5.57
N VAL A 240 -18.42 10.03 5.50
CA VAL A 240 -19.62 9.76 6.30
C VAL A 240 -19.26 9.34 7.73
N THR A 241 -18.23 8.52 7.90
CA THR A 241 -17.82 8.01 9.22
C THR A 241 -16.84 8.91 9.97
N ASN A 242 -16.15 9.81 9.27
CA ASN A 242 -15.11 10.68 9.84
C ASN A 242 -15.03 12.07 9.16
N PRO A 243 -16.15 12.78 8.90
CA PRO A 243 -16.17 14.03 8.12
C PRO A 243 -15.22 15.14 8.61
N PHE A 244 -14.96 15.21 9.92
CA PHE A 244 -14.18 16.27 10.57
C PHE A 244 -12.90 15.75 11.27
N GLY A 245 -12.50 14.51 10.95
CA GLY A 245 -11.30 13.89 11.49
C GLY A 245 -11.38 13.50 12.98
N ASP A 246 -12.57 13.43 13.57
CA ASP A 246 -12.80 13.04 14.96
C ASP A 246 -13.84 11.93 15.12
N GLY A 247 -14.33 11.33 14.03
CA GLY A 247 -15.27 10.22 14.01
C GLY A 247 -14.56 8.86 14.17
N PHE A 248 -14.58 8.05 13.13
CA PHE A 248 -13.98 6.72 13.12
C PHE A 248 -12.63 6.67 12.41
N PHE A 249 -11.55 6.37 13.13
CA PHE A 249 -10.23 6.16 12.53
C PHE A 249 -9.25 5.39 13.43
N GLN A 250 -8.16 4.95 12.82
CA GLN A 250 -6.97 4.38 13.45
C GLN A 250 -5.73 5.20 13.07
N GLY A 251 -4.78 5.32 14.00
CA GLY A 251 -3.54 6.05 13.80
C GLY A 251 -3.67 7.55 14.11
N PRO A 252 -2.69 8.38 13.72
CA PRO A 252 -2.74 9.83 13.94
C PRO A 252 -3.86 10.48 13.10
N LYS A 253 -4.50 11.51 13.64
CA LYS A 253 -5.62 12.24 13.02
C LYS A 253 -5.27 12.86 11.66
N GLU A 254 -3.98 13.14 11.43
CA GLU A 254 -3.46 13.78 10.23
C GLU A 254 -3.20 12.77 9.09
N ALA A 255 -3.11 11.48 9.41
CA ALA A 255 -2.94 10.39 8.43
C ALA A 255 -3.73 9.13 8.88
N PRO A 256 -5.06 9.22 9.01
CA PRO A 256 -5.86 8.14 9.56
C PRO A 256 -6.05 7.00 8.56
N LEU A 257 -6.06 5.76 9.07
CA LEU A 257 -6.75 4.66 8.42
C LEU A 257 -8.21 4.68 8.85
N GLU A 258 -9.12 4.61 7.88
CA GLU A 258 -10.56 4.79 8.05
C GLU A 258 -11.31 3.59 7.47
N ALA A 259 -12.65 3.67 7.46
CA ALA A 259 -13.55 2.56 7.20
C ALA A 259 -13.17 1.69 5.99
N ALA A 260 -12.87 2.32 4.85
CA ALA A 260 -12.45 1.64 3.63
C ALA A 260 -10.94 1.64 3.42
N THR A 261 -10.21 2.69 3.86
CA THR A 261 -8.76 2.79 3.63
C THR A 261 -7.95 1.81 4.47
N ALA A 262 -8.49 1.36 5.62
CA ALA A 262 -7.95 0.23 6.37
C ALA A 262 -7.99 -1.09 5.58
N CYS A 263 -8.86 -1.19 4.58
CA CYS A 263 -9.09 -2.37 3.74
C CYS A 263 -8.69 -2.15 2.28
N ALA A 264 -7.68 -1.31 2.05
CA ALA A 264 -7.19 -1.00 0.71
C ALA A 264 -6.94 -2.28 -0.12
N SER A 265 -7.39 -2.25 -1.37
CA SER A 265 -7.22 -3.35 -2.35
C SER A 265 -7.95 -4.67 -2.02
N VAL A 266 -8.83 -4.70 -1.03
CA VAL A 266 -9.67 -5.88 -0.70
C VAL A 266 -11.05 -5.67 -1.32
N TYR A 267 -11.43 -6.49 -2.32
CA TYR A 267 -12.74 -6.37 -2.98
C TYR A 267 -13.59 -7.65 -2.91
N GLY A 268 -12.96 -8.81 -2.90
CA GLY A 268 -13.61 -10.11 -2.81
C GLY A 268 -12.98 -11.02 -1.76
N LYS A 269 -13.63 -12.16 -1.50
CA LYS A 269 -13.12 -13.17 -0.56
C LYS A 269 -11.74 -13.66 -1.02
N GLY A 270 -10.83 -13.85 -0.05
CA GLY A 270 -9.48 -14.34 -0.35
C GLY A 270 -8.60 -13.33 -1.07
N ALA A 271 -8.97 -12.04 -1.13
CA ALA A 271 -8.09 -11.01 -1.67
C ALA A 271 -6.74 -10.97 -0.94
N TYR A 272 -5.69 -10.69 -1.69
CA TYR A 272 -4.32 -10.51 -1.20
C TYR A 272 -3.59 -9.54 -2.16
N PRO A 273 -2.40 -9.02 -1.82
CA PRO A 273 -1.71 -8.08 -2.71
C PRO A 273 -1.55 -8.60 -4.15
N GLY A 274 -2.15 -7.91 -5.12
CA GLY A 274 -2.17 -8.30 -6.55
C GLY A 274 -3.33 -9.22 -6.98
N TYR A 275 -4.20 -9.63 -6.06
CA TYR A 275 -5.44 -10.34 -6.34
C TYR A 275 -6.62 -9.66 -5.66
N ALA A 276 -7.57 -9.18 -6.47
CA ALA A 276 -8.75 -8.43 -6.00
C ALA A 276 -9.71 -9.26 -5.13
N GLY A 277 -9.53 -10.59 -5.09
CA GLY A 277 -10.43 -11.53 -4.44
C GLY A 277 -11.36 -12.22 -5.43
N ASP A 278 -12.17 -13.13 -4.92
CA ASP A 278 -13.19 -13.82 -5.71
C ASP A 278 -14.30 -12.82 -6.10
N LEU A 279 -14.38 -12.48 -7.39
CA LEU A 279 -15.33 -11.52 -7.96
C LEU A 279 -16.29 -12.17 -8.94
N GLN A 280 -17.46 -11.55 -9.13
CA GLN A 280 -18.37 -11.93 -10.19
C GLN A 280 -17.88 -11.39 -11.53
N VAL A 281 -18.15 -12.12 -12.61
CA VAL A 281 -17.82 -11.73 -13.97
C VAL A 281 -19.10 -11.69 -14.79
N ASP A 282 -19.35 -10.57 -15.45
CA ASP A 282 -20.46 -10.43 -16.38
C ASP A 282 -20.21 -11.34 -17.61
N PRO A 283 -21.11 -12.29 -17.93
CA PRO A 283 -20.89 -13.23 -19.03
C PRO A 283 -20.94 -12.58 -20.42
N THR A 284 -21.52 -11.38 -20.54
CA THR A 284 -21.68 -10.63 -21.79
C THR A 284 -20.50 -9.69 -22.01
N THR A 285 -20.11 -8.92 -21.00
CA THR A 285 -19.06 -7.90 -21.13
C THR A 285 -17.69 -8.39 -20.66
N GLY A 286 -17.63 -9.47 -19.89
CA GLY A 286 -16.43 -9.91 -19.17
C GLY A 286 -16.08 -9.05 -17.96
N GLY A 287 -16.89 -8.03 -17.65
CA GLY A 287 -16.65 -7.06 -16.56
C GLY A 287 -16.62 -7.72 -15.19
N SER A 288 -15.60 -7.42 -14.38
CA SER A 288 -15.49 -7.93 -13.00
C SER A 288 -16.11 -6.96 -11.99
N TYR A 289 -16.95 -7.47 -11.09
CA TYR A 289 -17.73 -6.66 -10.15
C TYR A 289 -18.07 -7.43 -8.86
N ASN A 290 -18.47 -6.71 -7.82
CA ASN A 290 -18.99 -7.28 -6.58
C ASN A 290 -20.31 -6.62 -6.11
N ALA A 291 -20.86 -5.67 -6.87
CA ALA A 291 -22.11 -5.01 -6.56
C ALA A 291 -22.90 -4.65 -7.83
N ASN A 292 -24.21 -4.94 -7.83
CA ASN A 292 -25.15 -4.46 -8.83
C ASN A 292 -25.73 -3.10 -8.39
N GLY A 293 -25.87 -2.17 -9.33
CA GLY A 293 -26.43 -0.85 -9.11
C GLY A 293 -27.58 -0.50 -10.06
N ALA A 294 -28.01 0.76 -9.96
CA ALA A 294 -29.07 1.35 -10.75
C ALA A 294 -28.81 1.23 -12.26
N HIS A 295 -29.89 1.21 -13.04
CA HIS A 295 -29.86 1.18 -14.50
C HIS A 295 -29.02 0.02 -15.09
N GLY A 296 -28.92 -1.10 -14.36
CA GLY A 296 -28.18 -2.30 -14.79
C GLY A 296 -26.66 -2.16 -14.72
N ARG A 297 -26.15 -1.08 -14.11
CA ARG A 297 -24.72 -0.85 -13.91
C ARG A 297 -24.15 -1.81 -12.89
N LYS A 298 -22.86 -2.11 -13.02
CA LYS A 298 -22.11 -3.00 -12.13
C LYS A 298 -20.90 -2.27 -11.60
N TYR A 299 -20.54 -2.52 -10.35
CA TYR A 299 -19.47 -1.79 -9.66
C TYR A 299 -18.59 -2.72 -8.84
N LEU A 300 -17.34 -2.29 -8.66
CA LEU A 300 -16.40 -2.89 -7.73
C LEU A 300 -16.23 -1.96 -6.53
N LEU A 301 -16.57 -2.43 -5.33
CA LEU A 301 -16.58 -1.65 -4.10
C LEU A 301 -15.59 -2.23 -3.08
N PRO A 302 -14.85 -1.39 -2.34
CA PRO A 302 -13.88 -1.85 -1.35
C PRO A 302 -14.57 -2.55 -0.19
N ALA A 303 -13.86 -3.48 0.44
CA ALA A 303 -14.25 -3.98 1.75
C ALA A 303 -14.23 -2.87 2.80
N LEU A 304 -15.01 -3.06 3.87
CA LEU A 304 -15.06 -2.16 5.01
C LEU A 304 -14.52 -2.87 6.24
N PHE A 305 -13.71 -2.17 7.04
CA PHE A 305 -13.09 -2.73 8.23
C PHE A 305 -14.13 -2.91 9.33
N ASP A 306 -14.37 -4.14 9.78
CA ASP A 306 -15.27 -4.40 10.89
C ASP A 306 -14.52 -4.26 12.22
N PRO A 307 -14.80 -3.21 13.04
CA PRO A 307 -14.10 -3.01 14.31
C PRO A 307 -14.36 -4.11 15.33
N SER A 308 -15.43 -4.90 15.18
CA SER A 308 -15.78 -5.96 16.13
C SER A 308 -14.97 -7.24 15.90
N THR A 309 -14.62 -7.52 14.64
CA THR A 309 -13.84 -8.70 14.26
C THR A 309 -12.39 -8.39 13.94
N SER A 310 -12.03 -7.11 13.78
CA SER A 310 -10.71 -6.66 13.31
C SER A 310 -10.35 -7.21 11.92
N THR A 311 -11.33 -7.35 11.04
CA THR A 311 -11.15 -7.89 9.68
C THR A 311 -11.84 -7.04 8.63
N CYS A 312 -11.40 -7.17 7.37
CA CYS A 312 -12.06 -6.53 6.24
C CYS A 312 -13.26 -7.35 5.77
N SER A 313 -14.44 -6.75 5.84
CA SER A 313 -15.70 -7.35 5.43
C SER A 313 -16.00 -7.04 3.96
N THR A 314 -16.01 -8.06 3.12
CA THR A 314 -16.39 -7.97 1.70
C THR A 314 -17.90 -8.22 1.53
N LEU A 315 -18.51 -7.62 0.51
CA LEU A 315 -19.86 -8.00 0.06
C LEU A 315 -19.92 -9.50 -0.26
N GLY A 316 -20.72 -10.25 0.49
CA GLY A 316 -20.92 -11.69 0.26
C GLY A 316 -20.67 -12.60 1.46
N THR A 317 -20.24 -12.08 2.62
CA THR A 317 -20.31 -12.84 3.87
C THR A 317 -21.74 -12.83 4.38
N CYS A 318 -22.56 -13.74 3.87
CA CYS A 318 -23.70 -14.20 4.65
C CYS A 318 -23.08 -14.86 5.89
N SER A 319 -23.19 -14.21 7.07
CA SER A 319 -23.07 -14.90 8.34
C SER A 319 -24.15 -15.99 8.34
N PHE A 320 -23.81 -17.16 7.80
CA PHE A 320 -24.54 -18.37 8.11
C PHE A 320 -24.32 -18.57 9.61
N LEU A 321 -25.29 -18.09 10.37
CA LEU A 321 -25.52 -18.51 11.74
C LEU A 321 -25.41 -20.03 11.70
N LEU A 322 -24.44 -20.55 12.44
CA LEU A 322 -24.00 -21.92 12.45
C LEU A 322 -25.12 -22.79 13.05
N ILE A 323 -26.15 -23.09 12.26
CA ILE A 323 -27.11 -24.14 12.56
C ILE A 323 -26.54 -25.38 11.90
N PHE A 324 -25.82 -26.16 12.70
CA PHE A 324 -25.53 -27.56 12.43
C PHE A 324 -26.79 -28.25 11.92
N LEU A 325 -26.74 -28.85 10.73
CA LEU A 325 -27.36 -30.15 10.42
C LEU A 325 -26.87 -30.64 9.04
N VAL A 326 -25.90 -31.55 9.13
CA VAL A 326 -25.60 -32.72 8.27
C VAL A 326 -26.17 -32.76 6.84
N GLY A 327 -25.26 -32.89 5.88
CA GLY A 327 -25.44 -33.71 4.68
C GLY A 327 -25.79 -32.93 3.41
N PHE A 328 -24.84 -32.79 2.49
CA PHE A 328 -24.83 -33.49 1.19
C PHE A 328 -23.57 -33.08 0.41
N VAL A 329 -22.93 -34.10 -0.13
CA VAL A 329 -21.71 -34.04 -0.96
C VAL A 329 -22.12 -33.93 -2.42
N ASP A 330 -21.25 -33.30 -3.21
CA ASP A 330 -21.16 -33.30 -4.69
C ASP A 330 -22.19 -32.46 -5.49
N PHE A 331 -21.71 -31.41 -6.15
CA PHE A 331 -21.37 -31.41 -7.58
C PHE A 331 -20.98 -30.01 -8.06
N CYS A 332 -19.78 -29.87 -8.62
CA CYS A 332 -19.52 -29.24 -9.92
C CYS A 332 -18.01 -29.16 -10.20
N TYR A 333 -17.47 -30.29 -10.66
CA TYR A 333 -16.28 -30.30 -11.52
C TYR A 333 -16.63 -29.62 -12.85
N GLY A 334 -15.87 -28.60 -13.24
CA GLY A 334 -16.09 -27.92 -14.51
C GLY A 334 -15.10 -26.83 -14.89
N SER A 335 -13.87 -26.81 -14.38
CA SER A 335 -12.86 -25.85 -14.87
C SER A 335 -12.31 -26.32 -16.23
N ARG A 336 -12.91 -25.81 -17.31
CA ARG A 336 -12.34 -25.92 -18.66
C ARG A 336 -11.13 -24.98 -18.78
N LYS A 337 -9.96 -25.59 -18.96
CA LYS A 337 -8.78 -24.98 -19.58
C LYS A 337 -9.07 -24.65 -21.05
N LEU A 338 -9.01 -23.36 -21.41
CA LEU A 338 -8.69 -22.82 -22.75
C LEU A 338 -8.46 -21.31 -22.55
N SER A 339 -7.22 -20.82 -22.51
CA SER A 339 -6.38 -20.38 -23.65
C SER A 339 -6.35 -18.85 -23.71
N SER A 340 -5.15 -18.27 -23.74
CA SER A 340 -4.70 -17.42 -24.86
C SER A 340 -3.43 -16.67 -24.45
N LEU A 341 -2.34 -16.97 -25.17
CA LEU A 341 -1.07 -16.27 -25.12
C LEU A 341 -1.24 -14.86 -25.73
N TYR A 342 -1.51 -13.88 -24.89
CA TYR A 342 -1.15 -12.49 -25.20
C TYR A 342 0.19 -12.21 -24.52
N GLN A 343 1.24 -12.03 -25.32
CA GLN A 343 2.52 -11.51 -24.84
C GLN A 343 2.52 -9.99 -25.04
N PRO A 344 2.22 -9.18 -23.99
CA PRO A 344 2.45 -7.74 -24.08
C PRO A 344 3.94 -7.50 -24.36
N PRO A 345 4.30 -6.44 -25.12
CA PRO A 345 5.69 -6.09 -25.32
C PRO A 345 6.35 -5.92 -23.94
N PRO A 346 7.56 -6.47 -23.71
CA PRO A 346 8.24 -6.32 -22.43
C PRO A 346 8.44 -4.83 -22.17
N THR A 347 7.83 -4.31 -21.11
CA THR A 347 8.06 -2.95 -20.64
C THR A 347 9.49 -2.90 -20.11
N LEU A 348 10.41 -2.50 -20.97
CA LEU A 348 11.85 -2.52 -20.70
C LEU A 348 12.23 -1.33 -19.81
N LEU A 349 12.97 -1.60 -18.73
CA LEU A 349 13.72 -0.58 -18.00
C LEU A 349 14.65 0.14 -18.99
N ALA A 350 14.27 1.36 -19.37
CA ALA A 350 14.97 2.13 -20.37
C ALA A 350 15.87 3.17 -19.71
N TYR A 351 17.04 3.38 -20.31
CA TYR A 351 17.90 4.51 -19.98
C TYR A 351 17.47 5.72 -20.81
N HIS A 352 17.03 6.79 -20.16
CA HIS A 352 16.53 8.00 -20.82
C HIS A 352 17.61 9.06 -21.03
N LYS A 353 18.89 8.65 -21.02
CA LYS A 353 20.08 9.49 -21.28
C LYS A 353 20.28 10.65 -20.29
N GLY A 354 19.58 10.65 -19.17
CA GLY A 354 19.81 11.60 -18.07
C GLY A 354 21.03 11.24 -17.23
N ALA A 355 21.24 12.03 -16.17
CA ALA A 355 22.39 11.84 -15.30
C ALA A 355 22.28 10.55 -14.47
N LEU A 356 23.45 10.00 -14.15
CA LEU A 356 23.68 8.88 -13.25
C LEU A 356 24.79 9.30 -12.29
N LEU A 357 24.75 8.81 -11.05
CA LEU A 357 25.91 8.93 -10.18
C LEU A 357 26.94 7.85 -10.58
N GLN A 358 28.22 8.22 -10.62
CA GLN A 358 29.31 7.37 -11.13
C GLN A 358 30.64 7.71 -10.47
N GLY A 359 31.59 6.77 -10.46
CA GLY A 359 32.89 6.96 -9.81
C GLY A 359 32.77 7.04 -8.29
N GLU A 360 33.55 7.91 -7.66
CA GLU A 360 33.49 8.16 -6.22
C GLU A 360 32.19 8.86 -5.83
N ILE A 361 31.35 8.19 -5.04
CA ILE A 361 30.06 8.69 -4.58
C ILE A 361 30.11 8.76 -3.04
N PRO A 362 30.39 9.95 -2.47
CA PRO A 362 30.36 10.14 -1.03
C PRO A 362 28.92 10.19 -0.52
N ILE A 363 28.61 9.39 0.50
CA ILE A 363 27.36 9.41 1.24
C ILE A 363 27.57 10.18 2.55
N SER A 364 26.76 11.22 2.77
CA SER A 364 26.74 12.01 4.00
C SER A 364 25.44 11.76 4.74
N ILE A 365 25.52 11.25 5.97
CA ILE A 365 24.35 10.86 6.78
C ILE A 365 23.97 11.98 7.75
N LEU A 366 22.68 12.26 7.86
CA LEU A 366 22.08 12.95 8.99
C LEU A 366 21.15 12.00 9.76
N TRP A 367 21.52 11.69 11.00
CA TRP A 367 20.71 10.97 11.96
C TRP A 367 19.76 11.95 12.65
N TYR A 368 18.49 12.01 12.24
CA TYR A 368 17.51 12.94 12.76
C TYR A 368 16.62 12.26 13.83
N GLY A 369 16.78 12.66 15.08
CA GLY A 369 16.21 11.99 16.25
C GLY A 369 17.16 11.00 16.92
N LYS A 370 16.64 10.23 17.88
CA LYS A 370 17.46 9.34 18.71
C LYS A 370 17.66 7.98 18.05
N PHE A 371 18.92 7.69 17.70
CA PHE A 371 19.36 6.39 17.21
C PHE A 371 20.36 5.78 18.18
N THR A 372 20.22 4.48 18.46
CA THR A 372 21.19 3.77 19.29
C THR A 372 22.51 3.56 18.52
N PRO A 373 23.65 3.41 19.21
CA PRO A 373 24.91 3.06 18.54
C PRO A 373 24.81 1.78 17.69
N ALA A 374 24.02 0.80 18.13
CA ALA A 374 23.77 -0.43 17.39
C ALA A 374 23.03 -0.16 16.07
N GLN A 375 21.97 0.65 16.08
CA GLN A 375 21.24 1.05 14.88
C GLN A 375 22.12 1.80 13.88
N LYS A 376 22.94 2.75 14.39
CA LYS A 376 23.89 3.50 13.55
C LYS A 376 24.93 2.56 12.91
N SER A 377 25.45 1.59 13.67
CA SER A 377 26.41 0.60 13.17
C SER A 377 25.80 -0.30 12.09
N ILE A 378 24.61 -0.85 12.27
CA ILE A 378 23.94 -1.72 11.29
C ILE A 378 23.88 -1.05 9.92
N ILE A 379 23.37 0.19 9.88
CA ILE A 379 23.17 0.94 8.64
C ILE A 379 24.51 1.42 8.05
N SER A 380 25.46 1.85 8.89
CA SER A 380 26.78 2.26 8.41
C SER A 380 27.57 1.09 7.82
N ASP A 381 27.53 -0.07 8.46
CA ASP A 381 28.16 -1.30 7.98
C ASP A 381 27.56 -1.73 6.64
N PHE A 382 26.24 -1.62 6.46
CA PHE A 382 25.60 -1.88 5.17
C PHE A 382 26.16 -0.97 4.06
N ILE A 383 26.25 0.34 4.30
CA ILE A 383 26.77 1.31 3.32
C ILE A 383 28.24 1.00 2.96
N LEU A 384 29.07 0.71 3.97
CA LEU A 384 30.47 0.33 3.76
C LEU A 384 30.61 -1.00 2.99
N SER A 385 29.60 -1.86 3.04
CA SER A 385 29.59 -3.14 2.34
C SER A 385 29.31 -3.03 0.83
N LEU A 386 28.80 -1.89 0.35
CA LEU A 386 28.43 -1.70 -1.08
C LEU A 386 29.64 -1.73 -2.02
N SER A 387 30.82 -1.32 -1.54
CA SER A 387 32.06 -1.28 -2.33
C SER A 387 33.19 -2.16 -1.76
N SER A 388 32.93 -2.85 -0.65
CA SER A 388 33.91 -3.75 -0.03
C SER A 388 34.00 -5.09 -0.79
N PRO A 389 35.20 -5.59 -1.12
CA PRO A 389 35.36 -6.90 -1.77
C PRO A 389 34.82 -8.04 -0.89
N SER A 390 34.27 -9.08 -1.52
CA SER A 390 33.81 -10.28 -0.80
C SER A 390 34.98 -10.94 -0.06
N SER A 391 34.82 -11.21 1.23
CA SER A 391 35.79 -11.97 2.04
C SER A 391 35.59 -13.49 1.93
N THR A 392 34.41 -13.94 1.47
CA THR A 392 34.04 -15.35 1.35
C THR A 392 33.45 -15.67 -0.05
N PRO A 393 33.64 -16.91 -0.57
CA PRO A 393 33.12 -17.33 -1.87
C PRO A 393 31.75 -18.06 -1.82
N ILE A 394 31.23 -18.38 -0.63
CA ILE A 394 30.08 -19.29 -0.47
C ILE A 394 28.74 -18.54 -0.43
N THR A 395 28.66 -17.45 0.34
CA THR A 395 27.45 -16.62 0.42
C THR A 395 27.62 -15.37 -0.43
N PRO A 396 26.59 -14.91 -1.15
CA PRO A 396 26.69 -13.65 -1.88
C PRO A 396 26.95 -12.48 -0.94
N SER A 397 27.82 -11.55 -1.35
CA SER A 397 28.11 -10.33 -0.59
C SER A 397 27.24 -9.15 -1.03
N VAL A 398 27.13 -8.14 -0.16
CA VAL A 398 26.44 -6.88 -0.49
C VAL A 398 27.03 -6.23 -1.75
N SER A 399 28.36 -6.23 -1.92
CA SER A 399 29.01 -5.69 -3.13
C SER A 399 28.74 -6.53 -4.38
N LYS A 400 28.57 -7.85 -4.23
CA LYS A 400 28.12 -8.72 -5.34
C LYS A 400 26.70 -8.37 -5.77
N TRP A 401 25.78 -8.18 -4.82
CA TRP A 401 24.44 -7.68 -5.12
C TRP A 401 24.48 -6.29 -5.79
N TRP A 402 25.30 -5.39 -5.26
CA TRP A 402 25.48 -4.03 -5.78
C TRP A 402 26.05 -3.98 -7.19
N SER A 403 26.81 -5.00 -7.61
CA SER A 403 27.34 -5.09 -8.98
C SER A 403 26.24 -5.03 -10.05
N ASN A 404 24.98 -5.33 -9.71
CA ASN A 404 23.85 -5.11 -10.62
C ASN A 404 23.61 -3.63 -10.92
N VAL A 405 23.75 -2.74 -9.92
CA VAL A 405 23.71 -1.28 -10.11
C VAL A 405 24.89 -0.84 -10.96
N ASP A 406 26.11 -1.31 -10.64
CA ASP A 406 27.31 -1.01 -11.43
C ASP A 406 27.15 -1.40 -12.90
N ASN A 407 26.58 -2.58 -13.18
CA ASN A 407 26.33 -3.04 -14.53
C ASN A 407 25.38 -2.11 -15.30
N LEU A 408 24.35 -1.56 -14.65
CA LEU A 408 23.45 -0.61 -15.29
C LEU A 408 24.16 0.72 -15.56
N VAL A 409 24.88 1.25 -14.59
CA VAL A 409 25.68 2.47 -14.73
C VAL A 409 26.70 2.30 -15.88
N GLN A 410 27.42 1.18 -15.94
CA GLN A 410 28.37 0.88 -17.00
C GLN A 410 27.71 0.69 -18.38
N LYS A 411 26.53 0.05 -18.45
CA LYS A 411 25.75 -0.05 -19.70
C LYS A 411 25.35 1.31 -20.26
N ALA A 412 25.16 2.32 -19.40
CA ALA A 412 24.94 3.72 -19.79
C ALA A 412 26.24 4.46 -20.20
N GLY A 413 27.39 3.77 -20.27
CA GLY A 413 28.68 4.35 -20.62
C GLY A 413 29.29 5.19 -19.49
N LYS A 414 28.92 4.92 -18.24
CA LYS A 414 29.42 5.62 -17.05
C LYS A 414 30.43 4.79 -16.28
N ASN A 415 31.22 5.44 -15.43
CA ASN A 415 32.20 4.78 -14.58
C ASN A 415 31.52 3.95 -13.49
N LYS A 416 32.12 2.82 -13.14
CA LYS A 416 31.71 1.97 -12.02
C LYS A 416 31.56 2.83 -10.75
N THR A 417 30.59 2.51 -9.90
CA THR A 417 30.38 3.22 -8.65
C THR A 417 31.39 2.77 -7.59
N HIS A 418 31.82 3.71 -6.76
CA HIS A 418 32.60 3.46 -5.55
C HIS A 418 31.99 4.29 -4.42
N ILE A 419 31.26 3.62 -3.54
CA ILE A 419 30.51 4.22 -2.44
C ILE A 419 31.43 4.41 -1.26
N THR A 420 31.47 5.62 -0.73
CA THR A 420 32.23 5.96 0.49
C THR A 420 31.33 6.63 1.52
N LEU A 421 31.58 6.35 2.79
CA LEU A 421 30.89 7.02 3.89
C LEU A 421 31.70 8.25 4.29
N ALA A 422 31.25 9.44 3.88
CA ALA A 422 32.04 10.67 3.96
C ALA A 422 31.86 11.43 5.28
N HIS A 423 30.61 11.71 5.67
CA HIS A 423 30.30 12.49 6.87
C HIS A 423 29.07 11.93 7.58
N GLN A 424 29.02 12.05 8.91
CA GLN A 424 27.86 11.69 9.70
C GLN A 424 27.57 12.79 10.73
N ALA A 425 26.36 13.34 10.70
CA ALA A 425 25.85 14.29 11.66
C ALA A 425 24.69 13.69 12.44
N SER A 426 24.47 14.14 13.69
CA SER A 426 23.30 13.77 14.49
C SER A 426 22.57 15.01 14.95
N ASP A 427 21.24 14.99 14.79
CA ASP A 427 20.31 15.99 15.31
C ASP A 427 19.31 15.27 16.24
N GLU A 428 19.80 14.90 17.42
CA GLU A 428 19.03 14.09 18.38
C GLU A 428 17.82 14.83 18.97
N HIS A 429 17.87 16.16 18.95
CA HIS A 429 16.80 17.03 19.48
C HIS A 429 15.72 17.35 18.45
N CYS A 430 15.88 16.89 17.20
CA CYS A 430 14.98 17.17 16.10
C CYS A 430 14.78 18.68 15.93
N SER A 431 15.84 19.40 15.52
CA SER A 431 15.90 20.87 15.52
C SER A 431 14.78 21.61 14.79
N ILE A 432 14.05 20.96 13.88
CA ILE A 432 12.90 21.52 13.15
C ILE A 432 11.57 20.81 13.47
N GLY A 433 11.54 20.07 14.58
CA GLY A 433 10.38 19.32 15.07
C GLY A 433 10.36 17.87 14.63
N LYS A 434 9.47 17.08 15.25
CA LYS A 434 9.29 15.64 14.96
C LYS A 434 8.21 15.35 13.93
N LEU A 435 7.52 16.38 13.44
CA LEU A 435 6.51 16.30 12.38
C LEU A 435 7.07 17.01 11.15
N LEU A 436 7.52 16.23 10.17
CA LEU A 436 8.23 16.75 9.00
C LEU A 436 7.35 16.67 7.75
N LYS A 437 7.32 17.76 6.98
CA LYS A 437 6.82 17.80 5.61
C LYS A 437 7.92 17.40 4.62
N ARG A 438 7.56 17.06 3.38
CA ARG A 438 8.56 16.75 2.33
C ARG A 438 9.55 17.89 2.09
N THR A 439 9.09 19.14 2.11
CA THR A 439 9.96 20.31 1.94
C THR A 439 11.01 20.43 3.06
N GLN A 440 10.67 19.98 4.27
CA GLN A 440 11.60 19.95 5.40
C GLN A 440 12.65 18.83 5.27
N LEU A 441 12.35 17.72 4.59
CA LEU A 441 13.37 16.70 4.28
C LEU A 441 14.47 17.25 3.37
N LEU A 442 14.12 18.10 2.40
CA LEU A 442 15.11 18.74 1.52
C LEU A 442 16.00 19.71 2.30
N GLU A 443 15.42 20.45 3.25
CA GLU A 443 16.18 21.29 4.18
C GLU A 443 17.14 20.46 5.04
N LEU A 444 16.69 19.34 5.59
CA LEU A 444 17.56 18.41 6.34
C LEU A 444 18.67 17.81 5.46
N ALA A 445 18.35 17.45 4.22
CA ALA A 445 19.33 16.94 3.27
C ALA A 445 20.43 17.97 2.97
N ARG A 446 20.10 19.26 2.88
CA ARG A 446 21.11 20.33 2.74
C ARG A 446 22.05 20.43 3.94
N ARG A 447 21.56 20.16 5.15
CA ARG A 447 22.37 20.19 6.38
C ARG A 447 23.38 19.05 6.49
N THR A 448 23.28 18.00 5.66
CA THR A 448 24.26 16.91 5.63
C THR A 448 25.65 17.37 5.20
N GLY A 449 25.75 18.49 4.46
CA GLY A 449 26.98 18.96 3.85
C GLY A 449 27.46 18.10 2.67
N SER A 450 26.55 17.35 2.02
CA SER A 450 26.91 16.42 0.94
C SER A 450 27.66 17.13 -0.20
N ALA A 451 28.70 16.47 -0.70
CA ALA A 451 29.53 16.97 -1.79
C ALA A 451 28.77 16.98 -3.12
N LYS A 452 29.27 17.75 -4.10
CA LYS A 452 28.75 17.68 -5.48
C LYS A 452 28.88 16.25 -6.01
N ALA A 453 27.82 15.74 -6.64
CA ALA A 453 27.69 14.36 -7.11
C ALA A 453 27.70 13.28 -5.99
N GLY A 454 27.52 13.67 -4.72
CA GLY A 454 27.30 12.76 -3.61
C GLY A 454 25.82 12.47 -3.32
N VAL A 455 25.58 11.73 -2.24
CA VAL A 455 24.24 11.46 -1.69
C VAL A 455 24.11 12.07 -0.30
N ALA A 456 23.08 12.90 -0.11
CA ALA A 456 22.61 13.37 1.19
C ALA A 456 21.60 12.38 1.76
N LEU A 457 22.00 11.57 2.74
CA LEU A 457 21.15 10.56 3.37
C LEU A 457 20.55 11.10 4.67
N VAL A 458 19.23 11.22 4.73
CA VAL A 458 18.48 11.61 5.93
C VAL A 458 17.79 10.38 6.52
N LEU A 459 18.10 10.05 7.77
CA LEU A 459 17.49 8.92 8.48
C LEU A 459 16.71 9.45 9.67
N THR A 460 15.41 9.18 9.73
CA THR A 460 14.53 9.67 10.80
C THR A 460 14.23 8.57 11.82
N ALA A 461 14.35 8.90 13.12
CA ALA A 461 14.15 7.98 14.23
C ALA A 461 12.68 7.53 14.38
N ALA A 462 12.45 6.54 15.24
CA ALA A 462 11.15 5.91 15.50
C ALA A 462 10.04 6.91 15.89
N ASP A 463 10.40 7.99 16.59
CA ASP A 463 9.49 9.00 17.12
C ASP A 463 9.32 10.23 16.19
N VAL A 464 9.79 10.15 14.95
CA VAL A 464 9.67 11.22 13.94
C VAL A 464 8.64 10.81 12.88
N ALA A 465 7.56 11.58 12.75
CA ALA A 465 6.56 11.41 11.71
C ALA A 465 6.92 12.27 10.49
N VAL A 466 6.75 11.69 9.30
CA VAL A 466 7.05 12.35 8.03
C VAL A 466 5.85 12.22 7.11
N GLU A 467 5.47 13.32 6.47
CA GLU A 467 4.37 13.39 5.51
C GLU A 467 4.47 12.30 4.42
N GLY A 468 3.45 11.46 4.36
CA GLY A 468 3.35 10.36 3.39
C GLY A 468 4.17 9.11 3.75
N PHE A 469 4.89 9.10 4.87
CA PHE A 469 5.45 7.86 5.43
C PHE A 469 4.32 6.87 5.68
N CYS A 470 4.52 5.60 5.34
CA CYS A 470 3.52 4.53 5.50
C CYS A 470 2.28 4.63 4.61
N MET A 471 2.15 5.64 3.75
CA MET A 471 0.99 5.72 2.86
C MET A 471 1.18 4.88 1.59
N ASN A 472 2.42 4.73 1.10
CA ASN A 472 2.82 3.86 -0.02
C ASN A 472 4.34 3.60 -0.12
N SER A 473 5.16 4.25 0.73
CA SER A 473 6.61 4.10 0.72
C SER A 473 7.19 4.29 2.13
N CYS A 474 8.37 3.72 2.34
CA CYS A 474 9.15 3.78 3.58
C CYS A 474 10.31 4.78 3.49
N GLY A 475 10.36 5.53 2.40
CA GLY A 475 11.36 6.54 2.12
C GLY A 475 11.12 7.23 0.78
N SER A 476 12.07 8.05 0.36
CA SER A 476 12.05 8.68 -0.96
C SER A 476 13.47 9.07 -1.36
N HIS A 477 13.70 9.31 -2.64
CA HIS A 477 14.92 9.96 -3.10
C HIS A 477 14.58 11.05 -4.13
N GLY A 478 15.57 11.88 -4.45
CA GLY A 478 15.45 12.90 -5.47
C GLY A 478 16.66 13.84 -5.51
N ALA A 479 16.44 15.09 -5.92
CA ALA A 479 17.51 16.06 -6.13
C ALA A 479 17.61 17.11 -5.01
N VAL A 480 18.85 17.49 -4.65
CA VAL A 480 19.13 18.67 -3.82
C VAL A 480 20.00 19.66 -4.60
N GLY A 481 19.51 20.88 -4.77
CA GLY A 481 20.21 21.96 -5.49
C GLY A 481 19.75 23.36 -5.09
N SER A 482 20.57 24.36 -5.36
CA SER A 482 20.21 25.80 -5.29
C SER A 482 20.06 26.33 -6.72
N ASP A 483 19.04 27.17 -6.94
CA ASP A 483 18.85 27.98 -8.14
C ASP A 483 19.12 27.24 -9.47
N GLY A 484 18.33 26.20 -9.74
CA GLY A 484 18.23 25.58 -11.06
C GLY A 484 19.30 24.56 -11.43
N ALA A 485 20.30 24.29 -10.57
CA ALA A 485 21.28 23.22 -10.78
C ALA A 485 21.28 22.23 -9.61
N ALA A 486 20.83 20.99 -9.86
CA ALA A 486 20.93 19.89 -8.90
C ALA A 486 22.42 19.60 -8.59
N SER A 487 22.79 19.63 -7.31
CA SER A 487 24.18 19.49 -6.85
C SER A 487 24.49 18.11 -6.29
N ALA A 488 23.50 17.43 -5.70
CA ALA A 488 23.60 16.10 -5.10
C ALA A 488 22.25 15.38 -5.18
N ALA A 489 22.26 14.06 -5.04
CA ALA A 489 21.03 13.31 -4.78
C ALA A 489 20.70 13.36 -3.29
N TYR A 490 19.43 13.27 -2.91
CA TYR A 490 19.02 12.99 -1.54
C TYR A 490 18.33 11.65 -1.47
N VAL A 491 18.48 10.99 -0.33
CA VAL A 491 17.71 9.81 0.06
C VAL A 491 17.19 10.06 1.47
N TRP A 492 15.93 9.72 1.71
CA TRP A 492 15.34 9.69 3.03
C TRP A 492 14.75 8.32 3.32
N VAL A 493 15.00 7.79 4.52
CA VAL A 493 14.40 6.55 5.02
C VAL A 493 13.89 6.77 6.44
N GLY A 494 12.64 6.38 6.70
CA GLY A 494 12.05 6.41 8.03
C GLY A 494 12.27 5.12 8.82
N ASN A 495 12.30 5.23 10.15
CA ASN A 495 12.40 4.05 11.00
C ASN A 495 11.23 3.09 10.75
N SER A 496 11.58 1.85 10.41
CA SER A 496 10.65 0.88 9.89
C SER A 496 9.78 0.20 10.96
N MET A 497 10.00 0.43 12.26
CA MET A 497 9.31 -0.31 13.32
C MET A 497 8.09 0.40 13.92
N ALA A 498 8.06 1.74 13.93
CA ALA A 498 7.14 2.48 14.78
C ALA A 498 5.75 2.74 14.17
N GLN A 499 5.68 3.14 12.89
CA GLN A 499 4.43 3.64 12.30
C GLN A 499 3.72 2.58 11.43
N CYS A 500 4.46 1.81 10.64
CA CYS A 500 3.91 0.76 9.77
C CYS A 500 4.87 -0.43 9.63
N PRO A 501 5.17 -1.15 10.73
CA PRO A 501 6.15 -2.22 10.72
C PRO A 501 5.80 -3.34 9.75
N GLY A 502 4.52 -3.65 9.56
CA GLY A 502 4.10 -4.66 8.58
C GLY A 502 4.29 -4.28 7.11
N GLN A 503 4.67 -3.03 6.82
CA GLN A 503 5.01 -2.59 5.46
C GLN A 503 6.51 -2.33 5.37
N CYS A 504 7.05 -1.52 6.27
CA CYS A 504 8.43 -1.04 6.17
C CYS A 504 9.46 -1.97 6.79
N ALA A 505 9.07 -2.81 7.75
CA ALA A 505 9.95 -3.83 8.32
C ALA A 505 9.60 -5.24 7.83
N TRP A 506 8.68 -5.40 6.87
CA TRP A 506 8.43 -6.70 6.27
C TRP A 506 9.67 -7.18 5.48
N PRO A 507 10.15 -8.43 5.68
CA PRO A 507 9.46 -9.57 6.28
C PRO A 507 9.78 -9.85 7.76
N PHE A 508 10.46 -8.94 8.45
CA PHE A 508 10.82 -9.07 9.87
C PHE A 508 9.69 -8.69 10.84
N HIS A 509 8.56 -8.23 10.31
CA HIS A 509 7.34 -7.98 11.06
C HIS A 509 6.13 -8.51 10.31
N GLN A 510 5.04 -8.75 11.06
CA GLN A 510 3.78 -9.24 10.54
C GLN A 510 3.27 -8.33 9.40
N PRO A 511 3.02 -8.85 8.18
CA PRO A 511 2.58 -8.03 7.05
C PRO A 511 1.23 -7.36 7.32
N VAL A 512 1.07 -6.11 6.85
CA VAL A 512 -0.24 -5.40 6.95
C VAL A 512 -1.33 -6.11 6.15
N TYR A 513 -0.96 -6.70 5.00
CA TYR A 513 -1.88 -7.36 4.07
C TYR A 513 -1.29 -8.68 3.55
N GLY A 514 -2.15 -9.63 3.19
CA GLY A 514 -1.75 -10.94 2.65
C GLY A 514 -1.58 -12.02 3.72
N PRO A 515 -1.01 -13.20 3.33
CA PRO A 515 -0.81 -14.33 4.23
C PRO A 515 -0.08 -13.92 5.52
N GLN A 516 -0.69 -14.24 6.66
CA GLN A 516 -0.20 -13.87 7.99
C GLN A 516 0.86 -14.86 8.48
N SER A 517 1.88 -15.12 7.65
CA SER A 517 3.01 -15.99 8.01
C SER A 517 3.80 -15.39 9.17
N LEU A 518 4.43 -16.27 9.96
CA LEU A 518 5.32 -15.84 11.04
C LEU A 518 6.42 -14.92 10.48
N PRO A 519 6.71 -13.78 11.12
CA PRO A 519 7.78 -12.89 10.70
C PRO A 519 9.13 -13.60 10.73
N LEU A 520 10.00 -13.23 9.79
CA LEU A 520 11.39 -13.67 9.82
C LEU A 520 12.13 -13.00 10.98
N VAL A 521 13.16 -13.66 11.49
CA VAL A 521 14.03 -13.05 12.50
C VAL A 521 14.96 -12.07 11.80
N ALA A 522 15.02 -10.84 12.32
CA ALA A 522 15.88 -9.78 11.80
C ALA A 522 17.36 -10.16 11.99
N PRO A 523 18.20 -10.13 10.93
CA PRO A 523 19.55 -10.69 10.97
C PRO A 523 20.51 -9.97 11.91
N ASN A 524 20.23 -8.72 12.28
CA ASN A 524 21.04 -7.94 13.22
C ASN A 524 20.35 -7.71 14.56
N GLY A 525 19.20 -8.35 14.79
CA GLY A 525 18.45 -8.28 16.05
C GLY A 525 17.68 -6.98 16.27
N ASP A 526 17.61 -6.08 15.29
CA ASP A 526 16.82 -4.84 15.35
C ASP A 526 15.92 -4.75 14.11
N VAL A 527 14.65 -5.10 14.28
CA VAL A 527 13.62 -5.08 13.22
C VAL A 527 13.52 -3.72 12.53
N GLY A 528 13.68 -2.63 13.28
CA GLY A 528 13.60 -1.27 12.74
C GLY A 528 14.79 -0.94 11.84
N ALA A 529 16.02 -1.20 12.30
CA ALA A 529 17.23 -0.95 11.52
C ALA A 529 17.37 -1.91 10.33
N ASP A 530 17.06 -3.20 10.53
CA ASP A 530 17.08 -4.20 9.46
C ASP A 530 16.02 -3.90 8.38
N GLY A 531 14.83 -3.42 8.77
CA GLY A 531 13.84 -2.89 7.84
C GLY A 531 14.30 -1.62 7.12
N MET A 532 14.99 -0.71 7.82
CA MET A 532 15.58 0.48 7.19
C MET A 532 16.62 0.10 6.14
N VAL A 533 17.42 -0.95 6.36
CA VAL A 533 18.41 -1.44 5.38
C VAL A 533 17.72 -1.93 4.10
N ILE A 534 16.62 -2.69 4.19
CA ILE A 534 15.85 -3.13 3.01
C ILE A 534 15.44 -1.93 2.16
N ASN A 535 14.86 -0.91 2.79
CA ASN A 535 14.36 0.28 2.10
C ASN A 535 15.50 1.13 1.55
N LEU A 536 16.57 1.30 2.33
CA LEU A 536 17.76 2.03 1.94
C LEU A 536 18.45 1.41 0.72
N ALA A 537 18.53 0.08 0.66
CA ALA A 537 19.11 -0.66 -0.45
C ALA A 537 18.43 -0.29 -1.78
N GLY A 538 17.09 -0.35 -1.82
CA GLY A 538 16.33 0.00 -3.01
C GLY A 538 16.40 1.48 -3.37
N LEU A 539 16.30 2.37 -2.38
CA LEU A 539 16.33 3.82 -2.58
C LEU A 539 17.70 4.33 -3.03
N LEU A 540 18.80 3.74 -2.55
CA LEU A 540 20.14 4.07 -3.03
C LEU A 540 20.34 3.62 -4.48
N ALA A 541 19.86 2.42 -4.84
CA ALA A 541 19.91 1.96 -6.22
C ALA A 541 19.11 2.91 -7.15
N GLY A 542 17.92 3.34 -6.72
CA GLY A 542 17.11 4.36 -7.41
C GLY A 542 17.84 5.69 -7.55
N ALA A 543 18.35 6.26 -6.45
CA ALA A 543 19.07 7.52 -6.44
C ALA A 543 20.33 7.54 -7.32
N ILE A 544 21.01 6.40 -7.50
CA ILE A 544 22.22 6.34 -8.33
C ILE A 544 21.87 6.16 -9.80
N THR A 545 20.83 5.37 -10.08
CA THR A 545 20.40 5.05 -11.45
C THR A 545 19.45 6.09 -12.04
N ASN A 546 18.81 6.90 -11.20
CA ASN A 546 17.88 7.94 -11.58
C ASN A 546 17.88 9.15 -10.60
N PRO A 547 19.04 9.76 -10.30
CA PRO A 547 19.18 10.81 -9.28
C PRO A 547 18.26 12.02 -9.49
N PHE A 548 17.94 12.34 -10.74
CA PHE A 548 17.23 13.56 -11.14
C PHE A 548 16.05 13.30 -12.07
N GLY A 549 15.47 12.08 -12.05
CA GLY A 549 14.23 11.76 -12.77
C GLY A 549 14.36 11.58 -14.29
N SER A 550 15.58 11.45 -14.83
CA SER A 550 15.85 11.24 -16.27
C SER A 550 16.81 10.08 -16.57
N GLY A 551 17.15 9.27 -15.57
CA GLY A 551 18.05 8.13 -15.68
C GLY A 551 17.36 6.85 -16.15
N TYR A 552 17.43 5.79 -15.36
CA TYR A 552 16.73 4.53 -15.62
C TYR A 552 15.35 4.51 -14.98
N PHE A 553 14.30 4.34 -15.80
CA PHE A 553 12.95 4.08 -15.31
C PHE A 553 12.06 3.40 -16.35
N VAL A 554 10.99 2.77 -15.85
CA VAL A 554 9.84 2.27 -16.63
C VAL A 554 8.65 3.18 -16.38
N GLY A 555 7.84 3.42 -17.42
CA GLY A 555 6.63 4.25 -17.31
C GLY A 555 6.88 5.73 -17.65
N ASP A 556 6.03 6.61 -17.13
CA ASP A 556 6.14 8.06 -17.32
C ASP A 556 7.23 8.68 -16.44
N ALA A 557 7.93 9.71 -16.92
CA ALA A 557 9.01 10.37 -16.17
C ALA A 557 8.54 11.06 -14.88
N LEU A 558 7.25 11.37 -14.77
CA LEU A 558 6.62 11.95 -13.57
C LEU A 558 6.16 10.87 -12.57
N ALA A 559 6.15 9.60 -12.95
CA ALA A 559 5.85 8.44 -12.10
C ALA A 559 6.77 7.25 -12.41
N PRO A 560 8.11 7.41 -12.30
CA PRO A 560 9.06 6.42 -12.75
C PRO A 560 9.05 5.17 -11.85
N VAL A 561 9.02 3.99 -12.45
CA VAL A 561 9.34 2.74 -11.76
C VAL A 561 10.82 2.43 -11.94
N GLU A 562 11.54 2.42 -10.84
CA GLU A 562 13.00 2.35 -10.84
C GLU A 562 13.51 0.95 -10.49
N VAL A 563 14.80 0.74 -10.77
CA VAL A 563 15.48 -0.56 -10.84
C VAL A 563 15.19 -1.52 -9.68
N ALA A 564 15.15 -1.00 -8.44
CA ALA A 564 14.93 -1.81 -7.24
C ALA A 564 13.46 -1.81 -6.77
N ALA A 565 12.66 -0.81 -7.17
CA ALA A 565 11.26 -0.71 -6.78
C ALA A 565 10.40 -1.80 -7.42
N VAL A 566 10.76 -2.24 -8.65
CA VAL A 566 10.06 -3.34 -9.37
C VAL A 566 10.08 -4.65 -8.58
N CYS A 567 11.14 -4.89 -7.82
CA CYS A 567 11.40 -6.16 -7.15
C CYS A 567 11.20 -6.11 -5.64
N ALA A 568 10.48 -5.10 -5.16
CA ALA A 568 10.15 -4.96 -3.75
C ALA A 568 9.48 -6.24 -3.22
N GLY A 569 10.05 -6.77 -2.15
CA GLY A 569 9.56 -7.97 -1.48
C GLY A 569 9.99 -9.32 -2.06
N VAL A 570 10.80 -9.32 -3.12
CA VAL A 570 11.45 -10.53 -3.66
C VAL A 570 12.84 -10.65 -3.05
N TYR A 571 13.04 -11.55 -2.09
CA TYR A 571 14.33 -11.68 -1.39
C TYR A 571 15.03 -13.02 -1.62
N GLY A 572 14.27 -14.11 -1.74
CA GLY A 572 14.76 -15.47 -1.88
C GLY A 572 14.13 -16.21 -3.05
N LYS A 573 14.62 -17.42 -3.32
CA LYS A 573 14.10 -18.27 -4.40
C LYS A 573 12.63 -18.60 -4.16
N GLY A 574 11.82 -18.54 -5.21
CA GLY A 574 10.39 -18.83 -5.12
C GLY A 574 9.59 -17.78 -4.35
N ALA A 575 10.15 -16.59 -4.09
CA ALA A 575 9.40 -15.51 -3.48
C ALA A 575 8.15 -15.15 -4.29
N TYR A 576 7.08 -14.82 -3.58
CA TYR A 576 5.82 -14.34 -4.12
C TYR A 576 5.19 -13.38 -3.10
N PRO A 577 4.16 -12.60 -3.43
CA PRO A 577 3.58 -11.64 -2.49
C PRO A 577 3.18 -12.30 -1.16
N GLY A 578 3.70 -11.77 -0.05
CA GLY A 578 3.49 -12.33 1.29
C GLY A 578 4.43 -13.47 1.67
N TYR A 579 5.31 -13.91 0.77
CA TYR A 579 6.38 -14.87 1.06
C TYR A 579 7.72 -14.35 0.55
N ALA A 580 8.65 -14.12 1.47
CA ALA A 580 9.96 -13.55 1.19
C ALA A 580 10.84 -14.41 0.26
N GLY A 581 10.49 -15.69 0.09
CA GLY A 581 11.29 -16.69 -0.62
C GLY A 581 12.07 -17.58 0.34
N GLU A 582 12.69 -18.61 -0.22
CA GLU A 582 13.64 -19.46 0.49
C GLU A 582 14.90 -18.64 0.81
N LEU A 583 15.22 -18.51 2.09
CA LEU A 583 16.33 -17.71 2.59
C LEU A 583 17.22 -18.53 3.52
N PRO A 584 18.55 -18.37 3.47
CA PRO A 584 19.41 -18.92 4.50
C PRO A 584 19.10 -18.29 5.87
N VAL A 585 19.26 -19.12 6.90
CA VAL A 585 19.02 -18.75 8.29
C VAL A 585 20.33 -18.91 9.06
N ASP A 586 20.73 -17.87 9.79
CA ASP A 586 21.87 -17.94 10.68
C ASP A 586 21.58 -18.91 11.83
N SER A 587 22.41 -19.93 12.00
CA SER A 587 22.18 -20.97 13.01
C SER A 587 22.32 -20.48 14.46
N ALA A 588 23.05 -19.39 14.69
CA ALA A 588 23.28 -18.83 16.02
C ALA A 588 22.19 -17.83 16.43
N THR A 589 21.74 -16.98 15.50
CA THR A 589 20.76 -15.92 15.78
C THR A 589 19.34 -16.26 15.32
N GLY A 590 19.20 -17.23 14.42
CA GLY A 590 17.94 -17.51 13.72
C GLY A 590 17.62 -16.49 12.63
N GLY A 591 18.50 -15.51 12.39
CA GLY A 591 18.29 -14.39 11.47
C GLY A 591 18.25 -14.81 10.00
N SER A 592 17.26 -14.35 9.26
CA SER A 592 17.17 -14.58 7.80
C SER A 592 17.87 -13.49 7.03
N TYR A 593 18.62 -13.87 6.00
CA TYR A 593 19.46 -12.97 5.21
C TYR A 593 19.61 -13.51 3.79
N ASN A 594 20.13 -12.69 2.86
CA ASN A 594 20.54 -13.16 1.53
C ASN A 594 21.90 -12.60 1.09
N VAL A 595 22.49 -11.69 1.88
CA VAL A 595 23.84 -11.18 1.63
C VAL A 595 24.65 -10.99 2.91
N GLU A 596 25.96 -11.15 2.79
CA GLU A 596 26.94 -10.83 3.83
C GLU A 596 27.64 -9.50 3.55
N GLY A 597 27.90 -8.73 4.61
CA GLY A 597 28.62 -7.47 4.55
C GLY A 597 29.88 -7.45 5.40
N VAL A 598 30.46 -6.25 5.54
CA VAL A 598 31.61 -6.00 6.40
C VAL A 598 31.31 -6.35 7.87
N ASN A 599 32.35 -6.61 8.64
CA ASN A 599 32.25 -6.94 10.07
C ASN A 599 31.39 -8.18 10.37
N GLY A 600 31.21 -9.08 9.39
CA GLY A 600 30.40 -10.29 9.54
C GLY A 600 28.89 -10.02 9.64
N ARG A 601 28.45 -8.80 9.31
CA ARG A 601 27.04 -8.42 9.29
C ARG A 601 26.30 -9.18 8.19
N LYS A 602 25.05 -9.52 8.47
CA LYS A 602 24.15 -10.18 7.53
C LYS A 602 22.99 -9.26 7.23
N PHE A 603 22.58 -9.19 5.97
CA PHE A 603 21.52 -8.29 5.54
C PHE A 603 20.55 -8.99 4.61
N LEU A 604 19.34 -8.43 4.53
CA LEU A 604 18.36 -8.78 3.52
C LEU A 604 18.25 -7.60 2.55
N VAL A 605 18.50 -7.85 1.26
CA VAL A 605 18.39 -6.86 0.19
C VAL A 605 17.39 -7.34 -0.86
N PRO A 606 16.60 -6.44 -1.47
CA PRO A 606 15.65 -6.85 -2.51
C PRO A 606 16.38 -7.38 -3.75
N ALA A 607 15.71 -8.25 -4.50
CA ALA A 607 16.13 -8.64 -5.83
C ALA A 607 16.28 -7.40 -6.73
N MET A 608 17.12 -7.51 -7.76
CA MET A 608 17.28 -6.46 -8.76
C MET A 608 16.57 -6.87 -10.03
N PHE A 609 15.91 -5.91 -10.70
CA PHE A 609 15.27 -6.18 -11.97
C PHE A 609 16.33 -6.36 -13.05
N ASP A 610 16.34 -7.53 -13.69
CA ASP A 610 17.16 -7.77 -14.88
C ASP A 610 16.37 -7.36 -16.13
N PRO A 611 16.78 -6.29 -16.85
CA PRO A 611 16.09 -5.86 -18.07
C PRO A 611 16.22 -6.84 -19.23
N LEU A 612 17.21 -7.75 -19.23
CA LEU A 612 17.41 -8.72 -20.31
C LEU A 612 16.39 -9.85 -20.23
N THR A 613 16.12 -10.34 -19.03
CA THR A 613 15.18 -11.43 -18.79
C THR A 613 13.79 -10.94 -18.38
N SER A 614 13.64 -9.65 -18.06
CA SER A 614 12.43 -9.06 -17.49
C SER A 614 11.97 -9.75 -16.20
N THR A 615 12.93 -10.19 -15.37
CA THR A 615 12.66 -10.92 -14.13
C THR A 615 13.34 -10.29 -12.93
N CYS A 616 12.71 -10.38 -11.77
CA CYS A 616 13.36 -10.13 -10.48
C CYS A 616 14.12 -11.39 -10.05
N SER A 617 15.45 -11.32 -10.07
CA SER A 617 16.29 -12.43 -9.64
C SER A 617 16.92 -12.10 -8.29
N PRO A 618 16.53 -12.78 -7.20
CA PRO A 618 17.20 -12.63 -5.92
C PRO A 618 18.64 -13.12 -6.04
N VAL A 619 19.52 -12.54 -5.23
CA VAL A 619 20.89 -13.02 -5.10
C VAL A 619 20.85 -14.22 -4.16
N VAL A 620 21.19 -15.40 -4.70
CA VAL A 620 21.11 -16.69 -4.00
C VAL A 620 22.48 -17.31 -3.88
#